data_AF-A0A3N9U4I4-F1
#
_entry.id   AF-A0A3N9U4I4-F1
#
_cell.length_a   1.000
_cell.length_b   1.000
_cell.length_c   1.000
_cell.angle_alpha   90.00
_cell.angle_beta   90.00
_cell.angle_gamma   90.00
#
_symmetry.space_group_name_H-M   'P 1'
#
loop_
_entity.id
_entity.type
_entity.pdbx_description
1 polymer ?
#
loop_
_entity_poly.entity_id
_entity_poly.type
_entity_poly.pdbx_seq_one_letter_code
_entity_poly.pdbx_strand_id
1 'polypeptide(L)'
;MSGLIKKKKPLMEPPAPVKKTQEEDFAYTGPTKVAEQEKPSKLTTNNVGKKNSTKSIKVPAVIHSELNLLGSFMDENKTYAILQKLIDSYVKNELTDRQQRQFEFMVEAFNNEEN
;
A
#
# COMPACT_ATOMS: atom_id res chain seq x y z
N MET A 1 -58.38 13.22 35.88
CA MET A 1 -58.56 11.77 36.09
C MET A 1 -58.42 11.06 34.75
N SER A 2 -57.47 10.13 34.66
CA SER A 2 -57.26 9.12 33.60
C SER A 2 -56.83 9.57 32.19
N GLY A 3 -55.73 8.99 31.72
CA GLY A 3 -55.19 9.17 30.37
C GLY A 3 -54.04 8.21 30.07
N LEU A 4 -54.40 7.01 29.61
CA LEU A 4 -53.66 5.79 29.28
C LEU A 4 -52.20 5.88 28.75
N ILE A 5 -51.40 4.94 29.27
CA ILE A 5 -50.04 4.50 28.87
C ILE A 5 -50.04 3.93 27.43
N LYS A 6 -49.02 4.26 26.62
CA LYS A 6 -48.64 3.45 25.44
C LYS A 6 -47.18 3.01 25.54
N LYS A 7 -46.98 1.74 25.94
CA LYS A 7 -45.69 1.04 25.87
C LYS A 7 -45.33 0.78 24.41
N LYS A 8 -44.17 1.25 23.94
CA LYS A 8 -43.63 0.91 22.60
C LYS A 8 -43.02 -0.50 22.66
N LYS A 9 -43.31 -1.31 21.64
CA LYS A 9 -42.84 -2.71 21.51
C LYS A 9 -41.36 -2.74 21.06
N PRO A 10 -40.54 -3.69 21.53
CA PRO A 10 -39.17 -3.86 21.07
C PRO A 10 -39.12 -4.42 19.65
N LEU A 11 -38.26 -3.82 18.83
CA LEU A 11 -37.99 -4.14 17.44
C LEU A 11 -36.72 -4.98 17.38
N MET A 12 -36.86 -6.32 17.31
CA MET A 12 -35.85 -7.23 16.73
C MET A 12 -36.34 -8.68 16.83
N GLU A 13 -36.60 -9.29 15.68
CA GLU A 13 -36.79 -10.74 15.55
C GLU A 13 -35.42 -11.39 15.19
N PRO A 14 -35.05 -12.52 15.80
CA PRO A 14 -33.80 -13.21 15.47
C PRO A 14 -33.90 -13.93 14.11
N PRO A 15 -32.80 -13.98 13.33
CA PRO A 15 -32.78 -14.60 12.01
C PRO A 15 -32.92 -16.13 12.09
N ALA A 16 -33.67 -16.70 11.13
CA ALA A 16 -33.98 -18.12 11.05
C ALA A 16 -32.74 -19.03 10.86
N PRO A 17 -32.75 -20.27 11.38
CA PRO A 17 -31.61 -21.19 11.32
C PRO A 17 -31.37 -21.74 9.90
N VAL A 18 -30.12 -21.64 9.44
CA VAL A 18 -29.64 -22.17 8.16
C VAL A 18 -29.60 -23.71 8.21
N LYS A 19 -30.33 -24.36 7.29
CA LYS A 19 -30.26 -25.82 7.09
C LYS A 19 -28.94 -26.18 6.41
N LYS A 20 -28.11 -26.99 7.08
CA LYS A 20 -26.97 -27.69 6.46
C LYS A 20 -27.47 -29.03 5.95
N THR A 21 -27.45 -29.24 4.64
CA THR A 21 -27.59 -30.59 4.06
C THR A 21 -26.17 -31.09 3.81
N GLN A 22 -25.72 -32.00 4.67
CA GLN A 22 -24.43 -32.68 4.57
C GLN A 22 -24.73 -34.16 4.36
N GLU A 23 -24.97 -34.53 3.11
CA GLU A 23 -25.08 -35.91 2.59
C GLU A 23 -24.54 -35.75 1.16
N GLU A 24 -23.51 -36.44 0.68
CA GLU A 24 -23.24 -37.87 0.77
C GLU A 24 -21.71 -38.13 0.74
N ASP A 25 -21.18 -38.68 1.84
CA ASP A 25 -19.98 -39.50 1.80
C ASP A 25 -20.43 -40.94 1.51
N PHE A 26 -19.98 -41.52 0.38
CA PHE A 26 -19.68 -42.94 0.10
C PHE A 26 -19.97 -43.34 -1.35
N ALA A 27 -18.96 -43.27 -2.22
CA ALA A 27 -18.75 -44.26 -3.29
C ALA A 27 -17.30 -44.20 -3.80
N TYR A 28 -16.48 -45.17 -3.40
CA TYR A 28 -15.14 -45.39 -3.96
C TYR A 28 -15.22 -46.31 -5.18
N THR A 29 -14.70 -45.88 -6.33
CA THR A 29 -14.17 -46.78 -7.38
C THR A 29 -12.99 -46.09 -8.08
N GLY A 30 -11.78 -46.64 -7.96
CA GLY A 30 -10.63 -46.28 -8.81
C GLY A 30 -10.51 -47.22 -10.02
N PRO A 31 -9.44 -47.13 -10.84
CA PRO A 31 -8.61 -45.98 -11.20
C PRO A 31 -8.60 -45.77 -12.73
N THR A 32 -8.61 -44.53 -13.20
CA THR A 32 -8.34 -44.22 -14.62
C THR A 32 -7.32 -43.10 -14.72
N LYS A 33 -6.07 -43.50 -14.97
CA LYS A 33 -5.00 -42.60 -15.43
C LYS A 33 -5.31 -42.18 -16.87
N VAL A 34 -5.71 -40.93 -17.11
CA VAL A 34 -5.35 -40.21 -18.35
C VAL A 34 -5.24 -38.72 -18.03
N ALA A 35 -4.17 -38.13 -18.55
CA ALA A 35 -3.65 -36.81 -18.26
C ALA A 35 -4.61 -35.66 -18.55
N GLU A 36 -4.68 -34.70 -17.62
CA GLU A 36 -4.98 -33.32 -17.95
C GLU A 36 -4.10 -32.42 -17.06
N GLN A 37 -3.18 -31.70 -17.70
CA GLN A 37 -2.32 -30.73 -17.05
C GLN A 37 -3.18 -29.57 -16.56
N GLU A 38 -3.55 -29.58 -15.28
CA GLU A 38 -4.11 -28.42 -14.61
C GLU A 38 -3.02 -27.34 -14.54
N LYS A 39 -3.18 -26.32 -15.38
CA LYS A 39 -2.45 -25.06 -15.27
C LYS A 39 -2.63 -24.54 -13.85
N PRO A 40 -1.57 -24.10 -13.14
CA PRO A 40 -1.76 -23.46 -11.84
C PRO A 40 -2.66 -22.25 -12.05
N SER A 41 -3.82 -22.27 -11.38
CA SER A 41 -4.71 -21.13 -11.30
C SER A 41 -3.86 -19.95 -10.82
N LYS A 42 -3.80 -18.90 -11.65
CA LYS A 42 -3.17 -17.64 -11.26
C LYS A 42 -3.96 -17.15 -10.05
N LEU A 43 -3.42 -17.38 -8.86
CA LEU A 43 -3.70 -16.56 -7.70
C LEU A 43 -3.51 -15.12 -8.17
N THR A 44 -4.61 -14.42 -8.39
CA THR A 44 -4.60 -12.98 -8.53
C THR A 44 -4.11 -12.45 -7.19
N THR A 45 -2.79 -12.30 -7.09
CA THR A 45 -2.19 -11.49 -6.05
C THR A 45 -2.77 -10.10 -6.26
N ASN A 46 -3.73 -9.75 -5.40
CA ASN A 46 -4.12 -8.36 -5.22
C ASN A 46 -2.85 -7.65 -4.77
N ASN A 47 -2.08 -7.15 -5.73
CA ASN A 47 -0.93 -6.31 -5.51
C ASN A 47 -1.48 -5.00 -4.96
N VAL A 48 -1.75 -4.97 -3.65
CA VAL A 48 -1.94 -3.75 -2.88
C VAL A 48 -0.55 -3.14 -2.65
N GLY A 49 0.17 -2.90 -3.74
CA GLY A 49 1.40 -2.14 -3.74
C GLY A 49 1.03 -0.74 -4.16
N LYS A 50 1.09 0.23 -3.22
CA LYS A 50 1.27 1.64 -3.58
C LYS A 50 2.37 1.68 -4.63
N LYS A 51 2.04 2.06 -5.86
CA LYS A 51 3.00 2.13 -6.95
C LYS A 51 3.98 3.23 -6.55
N ASN A 52 5.17 2.84 -6.10
CA ASN A 52 6.26 3.79 -5.89
C ASN A 52 6.62 4.33 -7.29
N SER A 53 6.00 5.44 -7.67
CA SER A 53 6.24 6.10 -8.95
C SER A 53 7.60 6.76 -8.87
N THR A 54 8.62 6.11 -9.43
CA THR A 54 9.95 6.70 -9.53
C THR A 54 10.02 7.61 -10.74
N LYS A 55 10.25 8.90 -10.51
CA LYS A 55 10.53 9.87 -11.58
C LYS A 55 12.02 9.82 -11.94
N SER A 56 12.34 9.99 -13.22
CA SER A 56 13.73 10.09 -13.68
C SER A 56 14.14 11.55 -13.82
N ILE A 57 15.35 11.88 -13.38
CA ILE A 57 15.95 13.21 -13.49
C ILE A 57 17.21 13.07 -14.34
N LYS A 58 17.36 13.91 -15.37
CA LYS A 58 18.59 13.97 -16.17
C LYS A 58 19.60 14.84 -15.44
N VAL A 59 20.79 14.29 -15.25
CA VAL A 59 21.87 14.94 -14.49
C VAL A 59 23.17 14.88 -15.32
N PRO A 60 24.02 15.92 -15.29
CA PRO A 60 25.35 15.88 -15.90
C PRO A 60 26.17 14.66 -15.49
N ALA A 61 27.01 14.15 -16.42
CA ALA A 61 27.78 12.93 -16.22
C ALA A 61 28.72 12.99 -15.00
N VAL A 62 29.32 14.16 -14.74
CA VAL A 62 30.20 14.40 -13.59
C VAL A 62 29.46 14.13 -12.28
N ILE A 63 28.30 14.77 -12.09
CA ILE A 63 27.48 14.61 -10.88
C ILE A 63 26.98 13.16 -10.76
N HIS A 64 26.62 12.51 -11.87
CA HIS A 64 26.23 11.09 -11.84
C HIS A 64 27.36 10.19 -11.32
N SER A 65 28.60 10.42 -11.74
CA SER A 65 29.76 9.67 -11.22
C SER A 65 30.04 9.97 -9.74
N GLU A 66 29.90 11.23 -9.33
CA GLU A 66 30.05 11.63 -7.92
C GLU A 66 28.97 11.01 -7.02
N LEU A 67 27.70 10.98 -7.48
CA LEU A 67 26.60 10.34 -6.76
C LEU A 67 26.81 8.82 -6.62
N ASN A 68 27.33 8.16 -7.65
CA ASN A 68 27.66 6.73 -7.58
C ASN A 68 28.81 6.47 -6.61
N LEU A 69 29.84 7.31 -6.64
CA LEU A 69 30.95 7.22 -5.69
C LEU A 69 30.46 7.47 -4.25
N LEU A 70 29.62 8.47 -4.04
CA LEU A 70 29.01 8.75 -2.74
C LEU A 70 28.19 7.57 -2.22
N GLY A 71 27.44 6.91 -3.10
CA GLY A 71 26.68 5.70 -2.77
C GLY A 71 27.56 4.56 -2.26
N SER A 72 28.79 4.44 -2.78
CA SER A 72 29.74 3.42 -2.29
C SER A 72 30.20 3.65 -0.84
N PHE A 73 30.14 4.89 -0.33
CA PHE A 73 30.53 5.22 1.04
C PHE A 73 29.38 5.16 2.05
N MET A 74 28.14 5.32 1.59
CA MET A 74 26.96 5.41 2.47
C MET A 74 26.25 4.07 2.68
N ASP A 75 26.77 2.96 2.14
CA ASP A 75 26.12 1.64 2.07
C ASP A 75 24.69 1.66 1.48
N GLU A 76 24.34 2.75 0.80
CA GLU A 76 23.02 2.97 0.22
C GLU A 76 23.05 2.74 -1.28
N ASN A 77 22.52 1.60 -1.70
CA ASN A 77 22.42 1.25 -3.12
C ASN A 77 21.34 2.04 -3.88
N LYS A 78 20.59 2.91 -3.20
CA LYS A 78 19.44 3.61 -3.77
C LYS A 78 19.75 5.10 -3.91
N THR A 79 19.97 5.55 -5.15
CA THR A 79 20.30 6.94 -5.47
C THR A 79 19.30 7.95 -4.90
N TYR A 80 18.00 7.61 -4.85
CA TYR A 80 16.99 8.49 -4.28
C TYR A 80 17.16 8.72 -2.76
N ALA A 81 17.71 7.74 -2.03
CA ALA A 81 17.97 7.88 -0.59
C ALA A 81 19.15 8.83 -0.34
N ILE A 82 20.19 8.70 -1.16
CA ILE A 82 21.35 9.60 -1.15
C ILE A 82 20.89 11.03 -1.46
N LEU A 83 20.10 11.21 -2.51
CA LEU A 83 19.55 12.52 -2.89
C LEU A 83 18.70 13.11 -1.78
N GLN A 84 17.86 12.31 -1.12
CA GLN A 84 17.04 12.78 0.01
C GLN A 84 17.93 13.28 1.16
N LYS A 85 18.96 12.53 1.55
CA LYS A 85 19.90 12.96 2.59
C LYS A 85 20.66 14.23 2.23
N LEU A 86 21.06 14.37 0.96
CA LEU A 86 21.72 15.58 0.48
C LEU A 86 20.79 16.79 0.58
N ILE A 87 19.52 16.63 0.19
CA ILE A 87 18.49 17.67 0.33
C ILE A 87 18.28 18.02 1.81
N ASP A 88 18.04 17.03 2.67
CA ASP A 88 17.78 17.23 4.09
C ASP A 88 18.96 17.92 4.79
N SER A 89 20.19 17.51 4.47
CA SER A 89 21.41 18.11 4.99
C SER A 89 21.57 19.56 4.56
N TYR A 90 21.32 19.86 3.28
CA TYR A 90 21.42 21.22 2.75
C TYR A 90 20.36 22.13 3.37
N VAL A 91 19.11 21.68 3.45
CA VAL A 91 18.01 22.42 4.06
C VAL A 91 18.31 22.74 5.52
N LYS A 92 18.82 21.75 6.27
CA LYS A 92 19.09 21.92 7.70
C LYS A 92 20.29 22.81 8.00
N ASN A 93 21.35 22.74 7.20
CA ASN A 93 22.64 23.36 7.53
C ASN A 93 22.90 24.68 6.79
N GLU A 94 22.39 24.83 5.56
CA GLU A 94 22.70 25.98 4.69
C GLU A 94 21.55 26.99 4.58
N LEU A 95 20.30 26.57 4.80
CA LEU A 95 19.16 27.49 4.70
C LEU A 95 18.88 28.22 6.02
N THR A 96 18.48 29.48 5.89
CA THR A 96 17.94 30.25 7.02
C THR A 96 16.58 29.72 7.45
N ASP A 97 16.18 29.97 8.71
CA ASP A 97 14.86 29.58 9.25
C ASP A 97 13.69 30.00 8.33
N ARG A 98 13.79 31.19 7.72
CA ARG A 98 12.77 31.67 6.78
C ARG A 98 12.70 30.82 5.52
N GLN A 99 13.86 30.48 4.94
CA GLN A 99 13.95 29.67 3.73
C GLN A 99 13.53 28.21 3.99
N GLN A 100 13.86 27.65 5.15
CA GLN A 100 13.42 26.32 5.56
C GLN A 100 11.89 26.23 5.58
N ARG A 101 11.22 27.19 6.24
CA ARG A 101 9.74 27.24 6.26
C ARG A 101 9.12 27.39 4.87
N GLN A 102 9.75 28.18 4.00
CA GLN A 102 9.29 28.33 2.62
C GLN A 102 9.43 27.02 1.83
N PHE A 103 10.55 26.32 2.01
CA PHE A 103 10.80 25.02 1.38
C PHE A 103 9.76 23.98 1.85
N GLU A 104 9.52 23.87 3.15
CA GLU A 104 8.51 22.96 3.73
C GLU A 104 7.11 23.24 3.17
N PHE A 105 6.69 24.51 3.15
CA PHE A 105 5.39 24.90 2.63
C PHE A 105 5.22 24.53 1.15
N MET A 106 6.25 24.74 0.33
CA MET A 106 6.22 24.35 -1.08
C MET A 106 6.15 22.83 -1.26
N VAL A 107 6.94 22.07 -0.51
CA VAL A 107 6.94 20.60 -0.58
C VAL A 107 5.59 20.02 -0.20
N GLU A 108 4.95 20.56 0.84
CA GLU A 108 3.60 20.14 1.25
C GLU A 108 2.56 20.41 0.16
N ALA A 109 2.60 21.59 -0.46
CA ALA A 109 1.71 21.94 -1.57
C ALA A 109 1.86 20.97 -2.76
N PHE A 110 3.10 20.68 -3.19
CA PHE A 110 3.36 19.75 -4.30
C PHE A 110 2.88 18.32 -4.01
N ASN A 111 3.04 17.84 -2.78
CA ASN A 111 2.60 16.48 -2.42
C ASN A 111 1.08 16.35 -2.32
N ASN A 112 0.37 17.45 -2.02
CA ASN A 112 -1.09 17.46 -1.96
C ASN A 112 -1.74 17.54 -3.35
N GLU A 113 -1.04 18.05 -4.37
CA GLU A 113 -1.54 18.09 -5.76
C GLU A 113 -1.51 16.71 -6.46
N GLU A 114 -0.66 15.78 -6.02
CA GLU A 114 -0.54 14.44 -6.64
C GLU A 114 -1.49 13.38 -6.05
N ASN A 115 -2.28 13.71 -5.02
CA ASN A 115 -3.26 12.83 -4.36
C ASN A 115 -4.71 13.21 -4.73
#